data_AF-A0A7X7USA5-F1
#
_entry.id   AF-A0A7X7USA5-F1
#
_cell.length_a   1.000
_cell.length_b   1.000
_cell.length_c   1.000
_cell.angle_alpha   90.00
_cell.angle_beta   90.00
_cell.angle_gamma   90.00
#
_symmetry.space_group_name_H-M   'P 1'
#
loop_
_entity.id
_entity.type
_entity.pdbx_description
1 polymer ?
#
loop_
_entity_poly.entity_id
_entity_poly.type
_entity_poly.pdbx_seq_one_letter_code
_entity_poly.pdbx_strand_id
1 'polypeptide(L)'
;MKRVLVPLIILGFSFLQVLGQNPSGFNYQAVIRSSNGEIIQNQSVGIRISILKGGINGDAVYVETFSTATNNLGIVNLVIGTGNPKEGKLSDVEWSSDSHFIKVEIDIQGGSNYTE
;
A
#
# COMPACT_ATOMS: atom_id res chain seq x y z
N MET A 1 25.17 16.54 -43.71
CA MET A 1 24.31 17.05 -42.60
C MET A 1 23.46 15.97 -41.95
N LYS A 2 22.73 15.11 -42.69
CA LYS A 2 21.88 14.04 -42.12
C LYS A 2 22.62 12.99 -41.27
N ARG A 3 23.91 12.72 -41.55
CA ARG A 3 24.73 11.73 -40.83
C ARG A 3 25.18 12.14 -39.43
N VAL A 4 25.13 13.44 -39.10
CA VAL A 4 25.52 13.98 -37.79
C VAL A 4 24.32 14.18 -36.87
N LEU A 5 23.10 14.19 -37.43
CA LEU A 5 21.85 14.32 -36.68
C LEU A 5 21.55 13.11 -35.79
N VAL A 6 21.83 11.90 -36.30
CA VAL A 6 21.58 10.65 -35.56
C VAL A 6 22.42 10.55 -34.27
N PRO A 7 23.74 10.76 -34.28
CA PRO A 7 24.52 10.72 -33.04
C PRO A 7 24.17 11.87 -32.08
N LEU A 8 23.78 13.04 -32.59
CA LEU A 8 23.35 14.17 -31.75
C LEU A 8 22.03 13.89 -31.02
N ILE A 9 21.09 13.21 -31.68
CA ILE A 9 19.83 12.76 -31.05
C ILE A 9 20.13 11.72 -29.97
N ILE A 10 20.98 10.72 -30.26
CA ILE A 10 21.33 9.67 -29.28
C ILE A 10 22.00 10.28 -28.04
N LEU A 11 22.91 11.25 -28.22
CA LEU A 11 23.55 11.95 -27.11
C LEU A 11 22.55 12.80 -26.30
N GLY A 12 21.53 13.36 -26.95
CA GLY A 12 20.44 14.07 -26.27
C GLY A 12 19.56 13.16 -25.40
N PHE A 13 19.31 11.92 -25.83
CA PHE A 13 18.51 10.95 -25.06
C PHE A 13 19.25 10.38 -23.84
N SER A 14 20.59 10.34 -23.84
CA SER A 14 21.37 9.83 -22.69
C SER A 14 21.32 10.71 -21.43
N PHE A 15 20.74 11.91 -21.49
CA PHE A 15 20.56 12.80 -20.32
C PHE A 15 19.20 12.65 -19.64
N LEU A 16 18.31 11.79 -20.15
CA LEU A 16 17.04 11.52 -19.48
C LEU A 16 17.30 10.64 -18.26
N GLN A 17 17.27 11.25 -17.08
CA GLN A 17 17.22 10.54 -15.80
C GLN A 17 15.91 9.74 -15.77
N VAL A 18 16.01 8.41 -15.83
CA VAL A 18 14.86 7.52 -15.64
C VAL A 18 14.62 7.41 -14.14
N LEU A 19 13.60 8.10 -13.63
CA LEU A 19 13.10 7.87 -12.28
C LEU A 19 12.33 6.55 -12.26
N GLY A 20 12.60 5.69 -11.27
CA GLY A 20 11.76 4.53 -11.02
C GLY A 20 10.34 4.98 -10.66
N GLN A 21 9.32 4.36 -11.26
CA GLN A 21 7.94 4.69 -10.91
C GLN A 21 7.60 4.09 -9.54
N ASN A 22 7.05 4.93 -8.66
CA ASN A 22 6.53 4.46 -7.38
C ASN A 22 5.29 3.56 -7.61
N PRO A 23 5.07 2.54 -6.77
CA PRO A 23 3.88 1.69 -6.87
C PRO A 23 2.61 2.53 -6.79
N SER A 24 1.69 2.31 -7.74
CA SER A 24 0.36 2.94 -7.69
C SER A 24 -0.62 2.19 -6.77
N GLY A 25 -0.24 0.99 -6.32
CA GLY A 25 -0.97 0.21 -5.33
C GLY A 25 -0.50 -1.24 -5.24
N PHE A 26 -1.02 -1.99 -4.27
CA PHE A 26 -0.68 -3.39 -4.03
C PHE A 26 -1.93 -4.24 -3.80
N ASN A 27 -2.01 -5.41 -4.45
CA ASN A 27 -3.07 -6.36 -4.13
C ASN A 27 -2.78 -7.02 -2.77
N TYR A 28 -3.77 -7.02 -1.88
CA TYR A 28 -3.69 -7.64 -0.58
C TYR A 28 -4.94 -8.47 -0.30
N GLN A 29 -4.74 -9.72 0.12
CA GLN A 29 -5.80 -10.63 0.51
C GLN A 29 -5.54 -11.16 1.91
N ALA A 30 -6.56 -11.18 2.75
CA ALA A 30 -6.48 -11.73 4.10
C ALA A 30 -7.72 -12.56 4.42
N VAL A 31 -7.55 -13.57 5.29
CA VAL A 31 -8.63 -14.33 5.91
C VAL A 31 -8.81 -13.83 7.34
N ILE A 32 -9.97 -13.30 7.66
CA ILE A 32 -10.27 -12.74 8.98
C ILE A 32 -10.83 -13.83 9.88
N ARG A 33 -10.26 -13.93 11.09
CA ARG A 33 -10.66 -14.90 12.11
C ARG A 33 -10.90 -14.22 13.45
N SER A 34 -11.77 -14.81 14.26
CA SER A 34 -11.96 -14.43 15.66
C SER A 34 -10.76 -14.87 16.52
N SER A 35 -10.72 -14.41 17.77
CA SER A 35 -9.73 -14.85 18.77
C SER A 35 -9.77 -16.36 19.04
N ASN A 36 -10.89 -17.02 18.75
CA ASN A 36 -11.05 -18.47 18.86
C ASN A 36 -10.62 -19.22 17.59
N GLY A 37 -10.14 -18.51 16.57
CA GLY A 37 -9.73 -19.08 15.28
C GLY A 37 -10.87 -19.35 14.30
N GLU A 38 -12.11 -18.98 14.64
CA GLU A 38 -13.27 -19.14 13.78
C GLU A 38 -13.26 -18.11 12.66
N ILE A 39 -13.71 -18.50 11.46
CA ILE A 39 -13.81 -17.60 10.31
C ILE A 39 -14.91 -16.57 10.57
N ILE A 40 -14.58 -15.29 10.39
CA ILE A 40 -15.57 -14.20 10.38
C ILE A 40 -16.12 -14.07 8.96
N GLN A 41 -17.34 -14.54 8.73
CA GLN A 41 -17.96 -14.59 7.40
C GLN A 41 -19.04 -13.53 7.21
N ASN A 42 -19.14 -12.96 6.01
CA ASN A 42 -20.18 -11.99 5.61
C ASN A 42 -20.38 -10.80 6.58
N GLN A 43 -19.32 -10.39 7.29
CA GLN A 43 -19.34 -9.31 8.27
C GLN A 43 -18.59 -8.08 7.75
N SER A 44 -19.13 -6.89 8.06
CA SER A 44 -18.45 -5.61 7.84
C SER A 44 -17.25 -5.48 8.78
N VAL A 45 -16.11 -5.08 8.24
CA VAL A 45 -14.86 -4.88 8.98
C VAL A 45 -14.19 -3.57 8.56
N GLY A 46 -13.57 -2.90 9.52
CA GLY A 46 -12.70 -1.75 9.28
C GLY A 46 -11.27 -2.24 9.22
N ILE A 47 -10.49 -1.83 8.22
CA ILE A 47 -9.07 -2.19 8.12
C ILE A 47 -8.25 -0.92 8.00
N ARG A 48 -7.17 -0.83 8.77
CA ARG A 48 -6.16 0.22 8.65
C ARG A 48 -4.86 -0.40 8.15
N ILE A 49 -4.29 0.21 7.12
CA ILE A 49 -3.00 -0.16 6.57
C ILE A 49 -2.05 1.01 6.78
N SER A 50 -0.88 0.72 7.34
CA SER A 50 0.19 1.69 7.53
C SER A 50 1.48 1.21 6.88
N ILE A 51 2.19 2.10 6.21
CA ILE A 51 3.57 1.89 5.78
C ILE A 51 4.47 2.56 6.80
N LEU A 52 5.27 1.77 7.49
CA LEU A 52 6.21 2.20 8.52
C LEU A 52 7.62 2.27 7.95
N LYS A 53 8.37 3.33 8.28
CA LYS A 53 9.75 3.54 7.85
C LYS A 53 10.74 3.21 8.96
N GLY A 54 11.82 2.50 8.64
CA GLY A 54 12.94 2.26 9.56
C GLY A 54 12.73 1.13 10.57
N GLY A 55 11.57 0.45 10.57
CA GLY A 55 11.31 -0.72 11.41
C GLY A 55 9.83 -1.01 11.64
N ILE A 56 9.53 -2.13 12.33
CA ILE A 56 8.16 -2.51 12.70
C ILE A 56 7.50 -1.58 13.72
N ASN A 57 8.30 -0.83 14.48
CA ASN A 57 7.86 0.25 15.37
C ASN A 57 8.28 1.63 14.84
N GLY A 58 8.59 1.71 13.55
CA GLY A 58 9.03 2.94 12.91
C GLY A 58 7.89 3.92 12.64
N ASP A 59 8.23 5.10 12.12
CA ASP A 59 7.26 6.15 11.85
C ASP A 59 6.35 5.77 10.67
N ALA A 60 5.05 6.03 10.81
CA ALA A 60 4.11 5.84 9.72
C ALA A 60 4.31 6.96 8.68
N VAL A 61 4.71 6.59 7.46
CA VAL A 61 4.88 7.53 6.34
C VAL A 61 3.65 7.57 5.42
N TYR A 62 2.78 6.58 5.56
CA TYR A 62 1.49 6.52 4.88
C TYR A 62 0.51 5.69 5.71
N VAL A 63 -0.71 6.18 5.84
CA VAL A 63 -1.81 5.46 6.51
C VAL A 63 -3.07 5.59 5.66
N GLU A 64 -3.75 4.49 5.43
CA GLU A 64 -5.06 4.45 4.79
C GLU A 64 -6.03 3.53 5.53
N THR A 65 -7.31 3.69 5.22
CA THR A 65 -8.39 2.93 5.85
C THR A 65 -9.35 2.38 4.80
N PHE A 66 -9.88 1.20 5.07
CA PHE A 66 -10.89 0.52 4.30
C PHE A 66 -12.09 0.19 5.18
N SER A 67 -13.29 0.35 4.62
CA SER A 67 -14.50 -0.25 5.15
C SER A 67 -14.96 -1.26 4.11
N THR A 68 -14.89 -2.54 4.46
CA THR A 68 -15.16 -3.67 3.55
C THR A 68 -15.94 -4.75 4.27
N ALA A 69 -16.30 -5.83 3.58
CA ALA A 69 -16.90 -6.99 4.19
C ALA A 69 -16.16 -8.27 3.80
N THR A 70 -16.03 -9.19 4.75
CA THR A 70 -15.53 -10.54 4.49
C THR A 70 -16.54 -11.33 3.64
N ASN A 71 -16.09 -12.26 2.79
CA ASN A 71 -16.99 -13.19 2.12
C ASN A 71 -17.36 -14.41 3.00
N ASN A 72 -18.00 -15.44 2.41
CA ASN A 72 -18.36 -16.69 3.08
C ASN A 72 -17.17 -17.54 3.57
N LEU A 73 -15.95 -17.23 3.13
CA LEU A 73 -14.70 -17.87 3.55
C LEU A 73 -13.89 -16.95 4.49
N GLY A 74 -14.47 -15.82 4.91
CA GLY A 74 -13.80 -14.80 5.71
C GLY A 74 -12.75 -13.99 4.98
N ILE A 75 -12.73 -14.03 3.66
CA ILE A 75 -11.72 -13.37 2.84
C ILE A 75 -12.11 -11.91 2.61
N VAL A 76 -11.14 -11.02 2.76
CA VAL A 76 -11.16 -9.64 2.24
C VAL A 76 -10.14 -9.48 1.12
N ASN A 77 -10.50 -8.73 0.10
CA ASN A 77 -9.60 -8.34 -1.00
C ASN A 77 -9.49 -6.81 -1.00
N LEU A 78 -8.27 -6.31 -0.90
CA LEU A 78 -7.95 -4.89 -0.88
C LEU A 78 -6.93 -4.57 -1.97
N VAL A 79 -6.95 -3.32 -2.41
CA VAL A 79 -5.84 -2.73 -3.15
C VAL A 79 -5.28 -1.61 -2.29
N ILE A 80 -4.16 -1.88 -1.61
CA ILE A 80 -3.42 -0.89 -0.81
C ILE A 80 -3.04 0.25 -1.75
N GLY A 81 -3.29 1.50 -1.35
CA GLY A 81 -3.13 2.70 -2.15
C GLY A 81 -4.43 3.26 -2.73
N THR A 82 -5.53 2.49 -2.68
CA THR A 82 -6.85 2.93 -3.18
C THR A 82 -7.88 3.09 -2.06
N GLY A 83 -7.49 2.93 -0.79
CA GLY A 83 -8.35 3.17 0.36
C GLY A 83 -8.56 4.66 0.62
N ASN A 84 -9.07 4.99 1.80
CA ASN A 84 -9.20 6.37 2.26
C ASN A 84 -7.92 6.79 3.00
N PRO A 85 -7.05 7.65 2.43
CA PRO A 85 -5.83 8.09 3.09
C PRO A 85 -6.15 8.88 4.35
N LYS A 86 -5.40 8.62 5.42
CA LYS A 86 -5.46 9.34 6.70
C LYS A 86 -4.18 10.11 6.97
N GLU A 87 -3.07 9.63 6.44
CA GLU A 87 -1.76 10.25 6.58
C GLU A 87 -0.92 10.00 5.32
N GLY A 88 -0.22 11.04 4.86
CA GLY A 88 0.63 10.97 3.68
C GLY A 88 -0.10 10.67 2.36
N LYS A 89 0.69 10.43 1.32
CA LYS A 89 0.24 9.91 0.03
C LYS A 89 1.18 8.79 -0.40
N LEU A 90 0.64 7.71 -0.94
CA LEU A 90 1.46 6.58 -1.37
C LEU A 90 2.51 6.96 -2.44
N SER A 91 2.16 7.92 -3.31
CA SER A 91 3.07 8.47 -4.32
C SER A 91 4.29 9.18 -3.76
N ASP A 92 4.18 9.71 -2.53
CA ASP A 92 5.18 10.56 -1.90
C ASP A 92 6.09 9.75 -0.95
N VAL A 93 5.86 8.43 -0.83
CA VAL A 93 6.71 7.54 -0.05
C VAL A 93 8.07 7.38 -0.75
N GLU A 94 9.14 7.78 -0.06
CA GLU A 94 10.52 7.69 -0.53
C GLU A 94 11.08 6.26 -0.32
N TRP A 95 10.67 5.34 -1.19
CA TRP A 95 11.00 3.90 -1.11
C TRP A 95 12.49 3.57 -1.09
N SER A 96 13.35 4.45 -1.61
CA SER A 96 14.80 4.29 -1.61
C SER A 96 15.48 4.75 -0.32
N SER A 97 14.77 5.49 0.53
CA SER A 97 15.37 6.19 1.67
C SER A 97 15.64 5.28 2.88
N ASP A 98 14.90 4.18 3.03
CA ASP A 98 15.04 3.22 4.13
C ASP A 98 14.22 1.94 3.85
N SER A 99 14.27 0.97 4.77
CA SER A 99 13.37 -0.17 4.81
C SER A 99 11.95 0.26 5.21
N HIS A 100 10.97 -0.37 4.56
CA HIS A 100 9.54 -0.09 4.79
C HIS A 100 8.80 -1.37 5.19
N PHE A 101 7.85 -1.24 6.11
CA PHE A 101 7.06 -2.34 6.66
C PHE A 101 5.58 -2.05 6.52
N ILE A 102 4.79 -3.09 6.24
CA ILE A 102 3.32 -2.98 6.24
C ILE A 102 2.83 -3.39 7.63
N LYS A 103 2.11 -2.49 8.29
CA LYS A 103 1.33 -2.77 9.48
C LYS A 103 -0.15 -2.83 9.09
N VAL A 104 -0.81 -3.89 9.55
CA VAL A 104 -2.21 -4.19 9.26
C VAL A 104 -2.94 -4.23 10.58
N GLU A 105 -4.02 -3.48 10.70
CA GLU A 105 -4.86 -3.46 11.88
C GLU A 105 -6.33 -3.55 11.46
N ILE A 106 -7.16 -4.16 12.31
CA ILE A 106 -8.55 -4.46 12.00
C ILE A 106 -9.48 -4.06 13.14
N ASP A 107 -10.67 -3.58 12.79
CA ASP A 107 -11.84 -3.50 13.65
C ASP A 107 -12.88 -4.48 13.10
N ILE A 108 -13.05 -5.60 13.79
CA ILE A 108 -13.99 -6.67 13.40
C ILE A 108 -15.47 -6.25 13.48
N GLN A 109 -15.78 -5.12 14.13
CA GLN A 109 -17.13 -4.57 14.21
C GLN A 109 -17.40 -3.53 13.11
N GLY A 110 -16.44 -3.30 12.20
CA GLY A 110 -16.62 -2.36 11.09
C GLY A 110 -16.35 -0.90 11.43
N GLY A 111 -15.84 -0.62 12.64
CA GLY A 111 -15.59 0.73 13.13
C GLY A 111 -14.17 1.24 12.85
N SER A 112 -13.62 1.98 13.82
CA SER A 112 -12.25 2.55 13.79
C SER A 112 -11.44 2.24 15.05
N ASN A 113 -11.88 1.25 15.83
CA ASN A 113 -11.15 0.75 17.00
C ASN A 113 -10.21 -0.37 16.56
N TYR A 114 -9.16 0.01 15.83
CA TYR A 114 -8.25 -0.93 15.20
C TYR A 114 -7.34 -1.65 16.20
N THR A 115 -7.20 -2.96 16.02
CA THR A 115 -6.27 -3.84 16.74
C THR A 115 -5.41 -4.63 15.76
N GLU A 116 -4.17 -4.96 16.15
CA GLU A 116 -3.29 -5.88 15.40
C GLU A 116 -3.74 -7.35 15.51
#